data_AF-A0A350ETF4-F1
#
_entry.id   AF-A0A350ETF4-F1
#
_cell.length_a   1.000
_cell.length_b   1.000
_cell.length_c   1.000
_cell.angle_alpha   90.00
_cell.angle_beta   90.00
_cell.angle_gamma   90.00
#
_symmetry.space_group_name_H-M   'P 1'
#
loop_
_entity.id
_entity.type
_entity.pdbx_description
1 polymer ?
#
loop_
_entity_poly.entity_id
_entity_poly.type
_entity_poly.pdbx_seq_one_letter_code
_entity_poly.pdbx_strand_id
1 'polypeptide(L)'
;RSKPKPWPQQDPWEYWQAVKDHVVHIHIKDATWNPAKNDADYNWPGEGQGKVREILKDAFARGYDAGISIEPHMVVVFHDANSKADDSAIQANFIEYGRRLEKLIAEVKAG
;
A
#
# COMPACT_ATOMS: atom_id res chain seq x y z
N ARG A 1 5.18 7.20 19.15
CA ARG A 1 5.93 7.61 17.94
C ARG A 1 7.42 7.52 18.26
N SER A 2 8.25 7.01 17.34
CA SER A 2 9.68 6.69 17.59
C SER A 2 10.64 7.88 17.44
N LYS A 3 10.20 9.01 16.85
CA LYS A 3 11.03 10.21 16.56
C LYS A 3 10.54 11.44 17.35
N PRO A 4 11.37 12.48 17.56
CA PRO A 4 10.97 13.69 18.31
C PRO A 4 9.94 14.55 17.56
N LYS A 5 9.32 15.51 18.27
CA LYS A 5 8.39 16.50 17.68
C LYS A 5 9.11 17.35 16.62
N PRO A 6 8.46 17.72 15.50
CA PRO A 6 7.01 17.65 15.23
C PRO A 6 6.48 16.28 14.74
N TRP A 7 7.24 15.20 14.93
CA TRP A 7 6.90 13.83 14.51
C TRP A 7 6.75 13.71 13.00
N PRO A 8 7.81 13.30 12.29
CA PRO A 8 7.72 13.11 10.84
C PRO A 8 6.75 11.98 10.50
N GLN A 9 6.34 11.94 9.23
CA GLN A 9 5.70 10.74 8.67
C GLN A 9 6.65 9.55 8.81
N GLN A 10 6.07 8.37 9.00
CA GLN A 10 6.85 7.14 9.17
C GLN A 10 7.50 6.75 7.84
N ASP A 11 8.77 6.33 7.90
CA ASP A 11 9.42 5.69 6.75
C ASP A 11 8.95 4.23 6.67
N PRO A 12 8.30 3.79 5.57
CA PRO A 12 7.74 2.44 5.49
C PRO A 12 8.81 1.34 5.54
N TRP A 13 10.00 1.59 5.01
CA TRP A 13 11.09 0.62 5.00
C TRP A 13 11.70 0.47 6.40
N GLU A 14 11.94 1.58 7.10
CA GLU A 14 12.38 1.59 8.50
C GLU A 14 11.39 0.80 9.38
N TYR A 15 10.08 1.02 9.19
CA TYR A 15 9.07 0.30 9.94
C TYR A 15 9.07 -1.19 9.61
N TRP A 16 9.07 -1.55 8.33
CA TRP A 16 9.16 -2.94 7.88
C TRP A 16 10.35 -3.64 8.54
N GLN A 17 11.56 -3.08 8.42
CA GLN A 17 12.78 -3.64 9.01
C GLN A 17 12.67 -3.91 10.52
N ALA A 18 11.91 -3.08 11.25
CA ALA A 18 11.71 -3.24 12.69
C ALA A 18 10.71 -4.35 13.06
N VAL A 19 9.78 -4.72 12.17
CA VAL A 19 8.67 -5.65 12.50
C VAL A 19 8.67 -6.93 11.66
N LYS A 20 9.49 -7.01 10.61
CA LYS A 20 9.41 -8.04 9.57
C LYS A 20 9.58 -9.49 10.06
N ASP A 21 10.17 -9.72 11.23
CA ASP A 21 10.27 -11.05 11.86
C ASP A 21 8.98 -11.48 12.58
N HIS A 22 8.01 -10.56 12.72
CA HIS A 22 6.75 -10.77 13.43
C HIS A 22 5.51 -10.60 12.53
N VAL A 23 5.71 -10.36 11.23
CA VAL A 23 4.61 -10.16 10.28
C VAL A 23 4.07 -11.50 9.80
N VAL A 24 2.76 -11.71 10.00
CA VAL A 24 2.01 -12.90 9.56
C VAL A 24 1.01 -12.61 8.45
N HIS A 25 0.71 -11.33 8.19
CA HIS A 25 -0.23 -10.88 7.18
C HIS A 25 0.21 -9.52 6.63
N ILE A 26 0.11 -9.34 5.30
CA ILE A 26 0.44 -8.07 4.64
C ILE A 26 -0.84 -7.51 4.02
N HIS A 27 -1.15 -6.26 4.37
CA HIS A 27 -2.25 -5.51 3.77
C HIS A 27 -1.69 -4.35 2.96
N ILE A 28 -2.07 -4.24 1.68
CA ILE A 28 -1.49 -3.28 0.74
C ILE A 28 -2.45 -2.13 0.48
N LYS A 29 -1.93 -0.94 0.78
CA LYS A 29 -2.34 0.37 0.29
C LYS A 29 -1.07 1.10 -0.14
N ASP A 30 -1.14 1.94 -1.17
CA ASP A 30 -0.01 2.74 -1.58
C ASP A 30 -0.43 4.19 -1.79
N ALA A 31 0.40 5.12 -1.33
CA ALA A 31 0.10 6.55 -1.32
C ALA A 31 1.37 7.39 -1.26
N THR A 32 1.25 8.66 -1.63
CA THR A 32 2.30 9.67 -1.53
C THR A 32 1.81 10.77 -0.60
N TRP A 33 2.61 11.14 0.39
CA TRP A 33 2.24 12.23 1.31
C TRP A 33 2.26 13.56 0.57
N ASN A 34 1.18 14.33 0.67
CA ASN A 34 1.04 15.65 0.08
C ASN A 34 0.99 16.72 1.19
N PRO A 35 2.10 17.44 1.44
CA PRO A 35 2.15 18.47 2.47
C PRO A 35 1.17 19.62 2.27
N ALA A 36 0.82 19.95 1.01
CA ALA A 36 -0.09 21.04 0.71
C ALA A 36 -1.55 20.70 1.08
N LYS A 37 -1.94 19.43 0.94
CA LYS A 37 -3.24 18.92 1.38
C LYS A 37 -3.27 18.54 2.86
N ASN A 38 -2.11 18.39 3.48
CA ASN A 38 -1.94 17.74 4.77
C ASN A 38 -2.65 16.36 4.80
N ASP A 39 -2.53 15.63 3.69
CA ASP A 39 -3.17 14.33 3.46
C ASP A 39 -2.35 13.52 2.43
N ALA A 40 -2.76 12.28 2.15
CA ALA A 40 -2.12 11.41 1.18
C ALA A 40 -2.87 11.39 -0.17
N ASP A 41 -2.11 11.35 -1.26
CA ASP A 41 -2.61 11.02 -2.60
C ASP A 41 -2.43 9.52 -2.84
N TYR A 42 -3.53 8.78 -2.96
CA TYR A 42 -3.51 7.32 -3.15
C TYR A 42 -3.08 6.94 -4.56
N ASN A 43 -2.28 5.87 -4.67
CA ASN A 43 -1.70 5.40 -5.91
C ASN A 43 -1.97 3.91 -6.13
N TRP A 44 -1.74 3.46 -7.36
CA TRP A 44 -1.64 2.04 -7.70
C TRP A 44 -0.49 1.38 -6.91
N PRO A 45 -0.53 0.05 -6.68
CA PRO A 45 0.47 -0.62 -5.86
C PRO A 45 1.86 -0.53 -6.51
N GLY A 46 2.83 0.02 -5.79
CA GLY A 46 4.20 0.21 -6.24
C GLY A 46 4.47 1.57 -6.90
N GLU A 47 3.48 2.45 -7.05
CA GLU A 47 3.65 3.80 -7.62
C GLU A 47 3.79 4.89 -6.54
N GLY A 48 3.42 4.59 -5.29
CA GLY A 48 3.51 5.54 -4.18
C GLY A 48 4.82 5.44 -3.39
N GLN A 49 4.83 6.10 -2.23
CA GLN A 49 5.97 6.11 -1.31
C GLN A 49 5.90 4.98 -0.28
N GLY A 50 4.91 4.07 -0.37
CA GLY A 50 4.68 2.99 0.58
C GLY A 50 5.71 1.85 0.56
N LYS A 51 6.68 1.87 -0.37
CA LYS A 51 7.72 0.84 -0.51
C LYS A 51 7.18 -0.57 -0.76
N VAL A 52 6.04 -0.68 -1.44
CA VAL A 52 5.35 -1.95 -1.71
C VAL A 52 6.27 -2.97 -2.40
N ARG A 53 7.01 -2.53 -3.43
CA ARG A 53 7.93 -3.41 -4.16
C ARG A 53 9.05 -3.93 -3.27
N GLU A 54 9.73 -3.05 -2.54
CA GLU A 54 10.85 -3.40 -1.68
C GLU A 54 10.43 -4.31 -0.52
N ILE A 55 9.31 -3.99 0.12
CA ILE A 55 8.76 -4.79 1.24
C ILE A 55 8.37 -6.19 0.75
N LEU A 56 7.64 -6.32 -0.36
CA LEU A 56 7.25 -7.62 -0.89
C LEU A 56 8.47 -8.43 -1.34
N LYS A 57 9.46 -7.78 -1.96
CA LYS A 57 10.70 -8.46 -2.36
C LYS A 57 11.42 -9.04 -1.15
N ASP A 58 11.62 -8.26 -0.07
CA ASP A 58 12.26 -8.75 1.15
C ASP A 58 11.40 -9.82 1.87
N ALA A 59 10.08 -9.65 1.91
CA ALA A 59 9.17 -10.63 2.49
C ALA A 59 9.29 -11.99 1.79
N PHE A 60 9.20 -12.03 0.46
CA PHE A 60 9.32 -13.28 -0.30
C PHE A 60 10.72 -13.88 -0.22
N ALA A 61 11.79 -13.07 -0.25
CA ALA A 61 13.15 -13.54 -0.07
C ALA A 61 13.38 -14.21 1.31
N ARG A 62 12.57 -13.82 2.31
CA ARG A 62 12.57 -14.39 3.66
C ARG A 62 11.58 -15.56 3.83
N GLY A 63 10.97 -16.04 2.75
CA GLY A 63 10.07 -17.18 2.76
C GLY A 63 8.63 -16.86 3.19
N TYR A 64 8.21 -15.59 3.12
CA TYR A 64 6.82 -15.23 3.37
C TYR A 64 5.87 -15.94 2.38
N ASP A 65 4.94 -16.74 2.91
CA ASP A 65 3.96 -17.53 2.15
C ASP A 65 2.55 -17.44 2.76
N ALA A 66 2.23 -16.29 3.39
CA ALA A 66 0.95 -16.05 4.03
C ALA A 66 0.07 -15.06 3.22
N GLY A 67 -1.11 -14.74 3.76
CA GLY A 67 -2.11 -13.91 3.07
C GLY A 67 -1.61 -12.52 2.71
N ILE A 68 -2.04 -12.03 1.54
CA ILE A 68 -1.90 -10.63 1.13
C ILE A 68 -3.30 -10.10 0.81
N SER A 69 -3.70 -9.00 1.44
CA SER A 69 -4.96 -8.32 1.16
C SER A 69 -4.73 -6.94 0.56
N ILE A 70 -5.74 -6.40 -0.14
CA ILE A 70 -5.73 -5.06 -0.72
C ILE A 70 -6.93 -4.25 -0.21
N GLU A 71 -6.77 -2.94 -0.09
CA GLU A 71 -7.89 -2.02 0.17
C GLU A 71 -7.65 -0.71 -0.59
N PRO A 72 -7.96 -0.70 -1.90
CA PRO A 72 -7.63 0.41 -2.78
C PRO A 72 -8.52 1.64 -2.50
N HIS A 73 -7.91 2.72 -2.00
CA HIS A 73 -8.56 4.01 -1.71
C HIS A 73 -8.59 4.96 -2.93
N MET A 74 -8.66 4.41 -4.13
CA MET A 74 -8.46 5.15 -5.39
C MET A 74 -9.74 5.83 -5.94
N VAL A 75 -10.92 5.22 -5.73
CA VAL A 75 -12.16 5.58 -6.44
C VAL A 75 -13.27 6.11 -5.51
N VAL A 76 -13.07 6.03 -4.20
CA VAL A 76 -14.01 6.57 -3.21
C VAL A 76 -13.31 7.64 -2.39
N VAL A 77 -13.77 8.89 -2.53
CA VAL A 77 -13.45 9.94 -1.54
C VAL A 77 -14.32 9.66 -0.33
N PHE A 78 -13.80 8.88 0.62
CA PHE A 78 -14.51 8.46 1.83
C PHE A 78 -15.04 9.63 2.71
N HIS A 79 -14.66 10.87 2.42
CA HIS A 79 -15.11 12.07 3.12
C HIS A 79 -16.16 12.90 2.37
N ASP A 80 -16.61 12.48 1.18
CA ASP A 80 -17.64 13.21 0.44
C ASP A 80 -18.97 12.45 0.46
N ALA A 81 -19.87 12.89 1.34
CA ALA A 81 -21.22 12.34 1.50
C ALA A 81 -22.10 12.45 0.23
N ASN A 82 -21.67 13.22 -0.77
CA ASN A 82 -22.34 13.34 -2.06
C ASN A 82 -21.71 12.48 -3.16
N SER A 83 -20.59 11.79 -2.88
CA SER A 83 -19.95 10.91 -3.84
C SER A 83 -20.69 9.57 -3.93
N LYS A 84 -21.60 9.44 -4.89
CA LYS A 84 -22.07 8.14 -5.36
C LYS A 84 -21.05 7.62 -6.37
N ALA A 85 -19.94 7.07 -5.89
CA ALA A 85 -19.11 6.25 -6.75
C ALA A 85 -19.98 5.08 -7.24
N ASP A 86 -20.02 4.88 -8.56
CA ASP A 86 -20.73 3.77 -9.17
C ASP A 86 -20.13 2.46 -8.68
N ASP A 87 -20.96 1.53 -8.18
CA ASP A 87 -20.52 0.21 -7.71
C ASP A 87 -19.68 -0.51 -8.78
N SER A 88 -19.99 -0.28 -10.07
CA SER A 88 -19.23 -0.83 -11.19
C SER A 88 -17.80 -0.28 -11.25
N ALA A 89 -17.60 1.01 -10.94
CA ALA A 89 -16.30 1.66 -10.92
C ALA A 89 -15.47 1.21 -9.70
N ILE A 90 -16.12 1.05 -8.54
CA ILE A 90 -15.47 0.49 -7.34
C ILE A 90 -14.96 -0.93 -7.62
N GLN A 91 -15.83 -1.78 -8.20
CA GLN A 91 -15.48 -3.15 -8.55
C GLN A 91 -14.34 -3.20 -9.58
N ALA A 92 -14.43 -2.42 -10.66
CA ALA A 92 -13.40 -2.35 -11.69
C ALA A 92 -12.05 -1.91 -11.10
N ASN A 93 -12.05 -0.92 -10.22
CA ASN A 93 -10.85 -0.45 -9.53
C ASN A 93 -10.25 -1.52 -8.61
N PHE A 94 -11.08 -2.24 -7.84
CA PHE A 94 -10.60 -3.32 -6.99
C PHE A 94 -9.91 -4.43 -7.80
N ILE A 95 -10.54 -4.85 -8.91
CA ILE A 95 -9.99 -5.86 -9.82
C ILE A 95 -8.68 -5.38 -10.45
N GLU A 96 -8.64 -4.14 -10.93
CA GLU A 96 -7.43 -3.58 -11.55
C GLU A 96 -6.27 -3.46 -10.56
N TYR A 97 -6.54 -3.01 -9.34
CA TYR A 97 -5.53 -2.93 -8.28
C TYR A 97 -4.95 -4.32 -7.98
N GLY A 98 -5.82 -5.34 -7.87
CA GLY A 98 -5.41 -6.73 -7.68
C GLY A 98 -4.51 -7.23 -8.81
N ARG A 99 -4.90 -7.04 -10.08
CA ARG A 99 -4.11 -7.45 -11.25
C ARG A 99 -2.75 -6.77 -11.32
N ARG A 100 -2.68 -5.47 -10.99
CA ARG A 100 -1.41 -4.75 -10.93
C ARG A 100 -0.50 -5.29 -9.83
N LEU A 101 -1.08 -5.58 -8.67
CA LEU A 101 -0.35 -6.19 -7.56
C LEU A 101 0.16 -7.59 -7.93
N GLU A 102 -0.66 -8.44 -8.55
CA GLU A 102 -0.26 -9.78 -9.02
C GLU A 102 0.94 -9.70 -9.97
N LYS A 103 0.90 -8.76 -10.92
CA LYS A 103 2.02 -8.48 -11.82
C LYS A 103 3.28 -8.06 -11.05
N LEU A 104 3.16 -7.12 -10.12
CA LEU A 104 4.29 -6.68 -9.28
C LEU A 104 4.87 -7.85 -8.47
N ILE A 105 4.02 -8.69 -7.88
CA ILE A 105 4.43 -9.90 -7.14
C ILE A 105 5.21 -10.85 -8.05
N ALA A 106 4.72 -11.11 -9.26
CA ALA A 106 5.40 -11.96 -10.23
C ALA A 106 6.79 -11.41 -10.59
N GLU A 107 6.91 -10.10 -10.81
CA GLU A 107 8.18 -9.44 -11.12
C GLU A 107 9.19 -9.54 -9.96
N VAL A 108 8.76 -9.34 -8.71
CA VAL A 108 9.68 -9.40 -7.56
C VAL A 108 10.07 -10.83 -7.18
N LYS A 109 9.26 -11.84 -7.52
CA LYS A 109 9.61 -13.25 -7.32
C LYS A 109 10.53 -13.81 -8.41
N ALA A 110 10.51 -13.21 -9.61
CA ALA A 110 11.29 -13.68 -10.75
C ALA A 110 12.77 -13.23 -10.74
N GLY A 111 13.16 -12.25 -9.91
CA GLY A 111 14.53 -11.69 -9.91
C GLY A 111 15.09 -11.42 -8.53
#